data_AF-A0A935D6D4-F1
#
_entry.id   AF-A0A935D6D4-F1
#
_cell.length_a   1.000
_cell.length_b   1.000
_cell.length_c   1.000
_cell.angle_alpha   90.00
_cell.angle_beta   90.00
_cell.angle_gamma   90.00
#
_symmetry.space_group_name_H-M   'P 1'
#
loop_
_entity.id
_entity.type
_entity.pdbx_description
1 polymer ?
#
loop_
_entity_poly.entity_id
_entity_poly.type
_entity_poly.pdbx_seq_one_letter_code
_entity_poly.pdbx_strand_id
1 'polypeptide(L)'
;MGISGPLSLFRKTLKYGRALATFFPTLTATHSFSLGANCRLRERASSPEGTVRVVVDHHAPLPRTHALSPESDSAVERALIRDLRRSGSGWTIHRETRALRAGRHLVFPDFALRRGADEVLVEVVGYYTREYLTRKRASLQQASVRNLVVCVDTELDCGEGAFGEQAFVPFRKRVDVRALLAAAEGVARKSDGARVP
;
A
#
# COMPACT_ATOMS: atom_id res chain seq x y z
N MET A 1 3.18 -10.78 19.30
CA MET A 1 2.58 -9.68 18.53
C MET A 1 3.26 -9.68 17.16
N GLY A 2 2.57 -10.10 16.10
CA GLY A 2 3.16 -10.22 14.76
C GLY A 2 3.16 -8.86 14.06
N ILE A 3 4.30 -8.45 13.51
CA ILE A 3 4.38 -7.26 12.67
C ILE A 3 3.62 -7.56 11.37
N SER A 4 2.50 -6.87 11.17
CA SER A 4 1.77 -6.80 9.92
C SER A 4 2.19 -5.51 9.22
N GLY A 5 3.09 -5.64 8.24
CA GLY A 5 3.43 -4.58 7.29
C GLY A 5 2.98 -4.96 5.88
N PRO A 6 3.24 -4.12 4.86
CA PRO A 6 2.91 -4.42 3.46
C PRO A 6 3.40 -5.81 3.05
N LEU A 7 4.56 -6.20 3.58
CA LEU A 7 5.26 -7.45 3.33
C LEU A 7 4.59 -8.71 3.89
N SER A 8 3.71 -8.57 4.89
CA SER A 8 2.99 -9.69 5.49
C SER A 8 1.90 -10.28 4.57
N LEU A 9 1.65 -9.64 3.42
CA LEU A 9 0.62 -9.98 2.45
C LEU A 9 1.14 -10.83 1.26
N PHE A 10 2.45 -11.06 1.13
CA PHE A 10 3.04 -11.57 -0.11
C PHE A 10 3.32 -13.07 -0.08
N ARG A 11 2.48 -13.84 -0.79
CA ARG A 11 2.75 -15.23 -1.18
C ARG A 11 2.95 -15.32 -2.69
N LYS A 12 4.08 -15.93 -3.07
CA LYS A 12 4.37 -16.59 -4.37
C LYS A 12 4.32 -15.73 -5.65
N THR A 13 5.34 -14.93 -5.92
CA THR A 13 5.70 -14.52 -7.30
C THR A 13 7.16 -14.05 -7.36
N LEU A 14 7.91 -14.45 -8.40
CA LEU A 14 9.36 -14.17 -8.58
C LEU A 14 9.70 -12.67 -8.59
N LYS A 15 8.79 -11.83 -9.11
CA LYS A 15 8.97 -10.37 -9.18
C LYS A 15 9.06 -9.71 -7.79
N TYR A 16 8.40 -10.29 -6.78
CA TYR A 16 8.37 -9.75 -5.41
C TYR A 16 9.44 -10.36 -4.52
N GLY A 17 10.01 -11.51 -4.90
CA GLY A 17 11.25 -11.99 -4.28
C GLY A 17 12.35 -10.93 -4.36
N ARG A 18 12.41 -10.20 -5.49
CA ARG A 18 13.35 -9.08 -5.68
C ARG A 18 13.00 -7.86 -4.82
N ALA A 19 11.72 -7.46 -4.72
CA ALA A 19 11.30 -6.34 -3.87
C ALA A 19 11.50 -6.63 -2.36
N LEU A 20 11.24 -7.86 -1.93
CA LEU A 20 11.54 -8.31 -0.56
C LEU A 20 13.05 -8.35 -0.32
N ALA A 21 13.83 -8.84 -1.29
CA ALA A 21 15.29 -8.84 -1.21
C ALA A 21 15.87 -7.42 -1.15
N THR A 22 15.26 -6.43 -1.82
CA THR A 22 15.70 -5.04 -1.72
C THR A 22 15.40 -4.41 -0.35
N PHE A 23 14.38 -4.89 0.37
CA PHE A 23 14.06 -4.42 1.73
C PHE A 23 15.01 -5.01 2.80
N PHE A 24 15.51 -6.22 2.57
CA PHE A 24 16.33 -6.95 3.54
C PHE A 24 17.60 -6.18 4.00
N PRO A 25 18.35 -5.48 3.12
CA PRO A 25 19.41 -4.53 3.50
C PRO A 25 19.01 -3.49 4.54
N THR A 26 17.82 -2.90 4.39
CA THR A 26 17.30 -1.87 5.31
C THR A 26 16.97 -2.49 6.67
N LEU A 27 16.49 -3.73 6.69
CA LEU A 27 16.21 -4.47 7.91
C LEU A 27 17.49 -4.79 8.70
N THR A 28 18.58 -5.20 8.02
CA THR A 28 19.87 -5.49 8.68
C THR A 28 20.59 -4.26 9.23
N ALA A 29 20.22 -3.06 8.77
CA ALA A 29 20.68 -1.79 9.33
C ALA A 29 19.97 -1.41 10.64
N THR A 30 18.88 -2.08 11.01
CA THR A 30 18.14 -1.82 12.26
C THR A 30 18.82 -2.51 13.45
N HIS A 31 18.91 -1.83 14.60
CA HIS A 31 19.60 -2.35 15.80
C HIS A 31 19.05 -3.69 16.32
N SER A 32 17.75 -3.94 16.17
CA SER A 32 17.10 -5.18 16.57
C SER A 32 16.01 -5.53 15.56
N PHE A 33 16.02 -6.77 15.07
CA PHE A 33 15.01 -7.28 14.15
C PHE A 33 14.83 -8.80 14.32
N SER A 34 13.67 -9.30 13.89
CA SER A 34 13.41 -10.72 13.66
C SER A 34 12.48 -10.86 12.44
N LEU A 35 12.88 -11.68 11.48
CA LEU A 35 12.15 -11.98 10.26
C LEU A 35 11.86 -13.48 10.20
N GLY A 36 10.58 -13.83 10.13
CA GLY A 36 10.13 -15.21 9.94
C GLY A 36 9.48 -15.42 8.57
N ALA A 37 9.84 -16.50 7.88
CA ALA A 37 9.26 -16.89 6.61
C ALA A 37 8.86 -18.38 6.62
N ASN A 38 7.73 -18.70 5.99
CA ASN A 38 7.30 -20.08 5.77
C ASN A 38 7.68 -20.50 4.34
N CYS A 39 8.70 -21.33 4.22
CA CYS A 39 9.33 -21.73 2.96
C CYS A 39 8.88 -23.14 2.55
N ARG A 40 8.62 -23.37 1.26
CA ARG A 40 8.42 -24.72 0.72
C ARG A 40 9.67 -25.15 -0.03
N LEU A 41 10.30 -26.23 0.40
CA LEU A 41 11.51 -26.77 -0.23
C LEU A 41 11.15 -27.86 -1.23
N ARG A 42 11.67 -27.78 -2.46
CA ARG A 42 11.37 -28.75 -3.54
C ARG A 42 11.71 -30.20 -3.16
N GLU A 43 12.74 -30.41 -2.36
CA GLU A 43 13.22 -31.75 -1.97
C GLU A 43 12.35 -32.46 -0.92
N ARG A 44 11.44 -31.75 -0.21
CA ARG A 44 10.47 -32.34 0.73
C ARG A 44 9.03 -32.37 0.18
N ALA A 45 8.85 -32.06 -1.11
CA ALA A 45 7.55 -31.83 -1.74
C ALA A 45 6.64 -33.08 -1.83
N SER A 46 7.16 -34.28 -1.58
CA SER A 46 6.38 -35.53 -1.54
C SER A 46 5.63 -35.75 -0.22
N SER A 47 5.78 -34.86 0.77
CA SER A 47 5.03 -34.92 2.03
C SER A 47 4.13 -33.69 2.19
N PRO A 48 2.87 -33.85 2.63
CA PRO A 48 1.94 -32.72 2.87
C PRO A 48 2.43 -31.74 3.96
N GLU A 49 3.50 -32.08 4.68
CA GLU A 49 4.17 -31.29 5.72
C GLU A 49 5.33 -30.39 5.21
N GLY A 50 5.58 -30.31 3.90
CA GLY A 50 6.76 -29.68 3.30
C GLY A 50 6.93 -28.15 3.41
N THR A 51 6.45 -27.52 4.48
CA THR A 51 6.66 -26.10 4.79
C THR A 51 7.58 -25.94 6.00
N VAL A 52 8.77 -25.38 5.82
CA VAL A 52 9.73 -25.10 6.89
C VAL A 52 9.64 -23.63 7.29
N ARG A 53 9.62 -23.35 8.58
CA ARG A 53 9.72 -21.98 9.09
C ARG A 53 11.20 -21.60 9.21
N VAL A 54 11.62 -20.60 8.46
CA VAL A 54 12.95 -19.98 8.56
C VAL A 54 12.83 -18.70 9.38
N VAL A 55 13.70 -18.53 10.37
CA VAL A 55 13.77 -17.30 11.18
C VAL A 55 15.19 -16.75 11.11
N VAL A 56 15.29 -15.45 10.89
CA VAL A 56 16.55 -14.70 10.84
C VAL A 56 16.40 -13.49 11.75
N ASP A 57 17.35 -13.27 12.65
CA ASP A 57 17.34 -12.13 13.57
C ASP A 57 18.68 -11.38 13.55
N HIS A 58 18.77 -10.33 14.36
CA HIS A 58 19.94 -9.46 14.46
C HIS A 58 21.24 -10.13 14.97
N HIS A 59 21.20 -11.39 15.41
CA HIS A 59 22.39 -12.19 15.71
C HIS A 59 22.88 -13.00 14.51
N ALA A 60 22.10 -13.09 13.43
CA ALA A 60 22.53 -13.77 12.21
C ALA A 60 23.77 -13.08 11.63
N PRO A 61 24.74 -13.83 11.07
CA PRO A 61 25.99 -13.31 10.53
C PRO A 61 25.77 -12.63 9.17
N LEU A 62 24.93 -11.60 9.15
CA LEU A 62 24.56 -10.85 7.96
C LEU A 62 25.37 -9.56 7.90
N PRO A 63 25.96 -9.23 6.73
CA PRO A 63 26.65 -7.96 6.58
C PRO A 63 25.65 -6.81 6.79
N ARG A 64 26.03 -5.85 7.63
CA ARG A 64 25.30 -4.59 7.76
C ARG A 64 25.53 -3.80 6.49
N THR A 65 24.48 -3.61 5.71
CA THR A 65 24.55 -2.87 4.46
C THR A 65 23.79 -1.55 4.63
N HIS A 66 24.47 -0.42 4.42
CA HIS A 66 23.84 0.92 4.40
C HIS A 66 23.12 1.24 3.09
N ALA A 67 22.96 0.24 2.21
CA ALA A 67 22.20 0.39 0.98
C ALA A 67 20.72 0.50 1.33
N LEU A 68 20.27 1.72 1.61
CA LEU A 68 18.86 2.06 1.61
C LEU A 68 18.32 1.66 0.23
N SER A 69 17.24 0.87 0.23
CA SER A 69 16.50 0.61 -0.99
C SER A 69 16.19 1.97 -1.64
N PRO A 70 16.44 2.18 -2.95
CA PRO A 70 15.93 3.37 -3.62
C PRO A 70 14.43 3.42 -3.33
N GLU A 71 13.92 4.60 -2.93
CA GLU A 71 12.48 4.86 -2.88
C GLU A 71 11.92 4.46 -4.25
N SER A 72 11.41 3.23 -4.35
CA SER A 72 11.06 2.62 -5.63
C SER A 72 9.64 3.02 -5.93
N ASP A 73 9.48 4.33 -6.12
CA ASP A 73 8.19 4.89 -6.49
C ASP A 73 7.84 4.39 -7.87
N SER A 74 6.63 3.88 -7.99
CA SER A 74 6.13 3.48 -9.30
C SER A 74 6.21 4.68 -10.26
N ALA A 75 6.44 4.41 -11.55
CA ALA A 75 6.39 5.48 -12.56
C ALA A 75 5.05 6.22 -12.54
N VAL A 76 3.98 5.53 -12.12
CA VAL A 76 2.62 6.06 -11.93
C VAL A 76 2.59 7.09 -10.81
N GLU A 77 3.13 6.77 -9.63
CA GLU A 77 3.18 7.68 -8.47
C GLU A 77 4.00 8.94 -8.77
N ARG A 78 5.17 8.80 -9.40
CA ARG A 78 6.00 9.95 -9.79
C ARG A 78 5.29 10.84 -10.81
N ALA A 79 4.53 10.25 -11.73
CA ALA A 79 3.71 11.02 -12.67
C ALA A 79 2.59 11.75 -11.94
N LEU A 80 1.86 11.07 -11.07
CA LEU A 80 0.76 11.65 -10.29
C LEU A 80 1.21 12.88 -9.50
N ILE A 81 2.31 12.79 -8.73
CA ILE A 81 2.83 13.91 -7.94
C ILE A 81 3.15 15.11 -8.85
N ARG A 82 3.86 14.85 -9.95
CA ARG A 82 4.26 15.90 -10.90
C ARG A 82 3.04 16.58 -11.52
N ASP A 83 2.05 15.79 -11.92
CA ASP A 83 0.87 16.29 -12.62
C ASP A 83 -0.04 17.09 -11.69
N LEU A 84 -0.21 16.62 -10.45
CA LEU A 84 -1.00 17.31 -9.43
C LEU A 84 -0.33 18.63 -9.02
N ARG A 85 1.00 18.68 -8.89
CA ARG A 85 1.71 19.94 -8.65
C ARG A 85 1.54 20.96 -9.77
N ARG A 86 1.31 20.50 -11.01
CA ARG A 86 1.10 21.36 -12.19
C ARG A 86 -0.35 21.78 -12.39
N SER A 87 -1.32 21.16 -11.71
CA SER A 87 -2.74 21.44 -11.95
C SER A 87 -3.22 22.77 -11.38
N GLY A 88 -2.49 23.38 -10.44
CA GLY A 88 -2.87 24.66 -9.84
C GLY A 88 -4.17 24.62 -9.04
N SER A 89 -4.60 23.45 -8.57
CA SER A 89 -5.93 23.21 -7.97
C SER A 89 -6.06 23.62 -6.49
N GLY A 90 -5.00 24.18 -5.90
CA GLY A 90 -4.91 24.47 -4.46
C GLY A 90 -4.72 23.24 -3.56
N TRP A 91 -4.82 22.03 -4.11
CA TRP A 91 -4.49 20.79 -3.40
C TRP A 91 -2.99 20.53 -3.41
N THR A 92 -2.46 20.16 -2.25
CA THR A 92 -1.06 19.74 -2.07
C THR A 92 -0.99 18.24 -1.84
N ILE A 93 -0.02 17.55 -2.43
CA ILE A 93 0.17 16.09 -2.32
C ILE A 93 1.39 15.77 -1.45
N HIS A 94 1.19 14.92 -0.44
CA HIS A 94 2.18 14.48 0.54
C HIS A 94 2.28 12.96 0.55
N ARG A 95 3.50 12.43 0.70
CA ARG A 95 3.76 10.97 0.79
C ARG A 95 3.61 10.40 2.18
N GLU A 96 4.14 11.14 3.15
CA GLU A 96 4.13 10.72 4.55
C GLU A 96 2.72 10.88 5.09
N THR A 97 1.93 9.81 4.94
CA THR A 97 0.58 9.74 5.45
C THR A 97 0.58 9.19 6.87
N ARG A 98 -0.45 9.57 7.64
CA ARG A 98 -0.68 8.94 8.93
C ARG A 98 -1.12 7.49 8.72
N ALA A 99 -0.64 6.59 9.58
CA ALA A 99 -1.17 5.23 9.65
C ALA A 99 -2.62 5.26 10.13
N LEU A 100 -3.49 4.50 9.48
CA LEU A 100 -4.90 4.35 9.84
C LEU A 100 -5.10 3.00 10.53
N ARG A 101 -5.86 3.00 11.63
CA ARG A 101 -6.23 1.76 12.30
C ARG A 101 -7.41 1.09 11.58
N ALA A 102 -7.19 -0.16 11.17
CA ALA A 102 -8.15 -1.04 10.53
C ALA A 102 -8.40 -2.27 11.41
N GLY A 103 -9.25 -2.12 12.44
CA GLY A 103 -9.42 -3.14 13.47
C GLY A 103 -8.10 -3.46 14.18
N ARG A 104 -7.53 -4.64 13.90
CA ARG A 104 -6.22 -5.11 14.43
C ARG A 104 -5.02 -4.79 13.53
N HIS A 105 -5.27 -4.23 12.35
CA HIS A 105 -4.26 -3.93 11.35
C HIS A 105 -4.03 -2.42 11.23
N LEU A 106 -2.89 -2.06 10.63
CA LEU A 106 -2.61 -0.69 10.19
C LEU A 106 -2.64 -0.63 8.67
N VAL A 107 -3.23 0.43 8.15
CA VAL A 107 -3.23 0.78 6.73
C VAL A 107 -2.39 2.04 6.56
N PHE A 108 -1.54 2.05 5.54
CA PHE A 108 -0.68 3.16 5.19
C PHE A 108 -1.05 3.59 3.77
N PRO A 109 -1.86 4.65 3.60
CA PRO A 109 -2.14 5.20 2.27
C PRO A 109 -0.87 5.74 1.61
N ASP A 110 -0.80 5.69 0.29
CA ASP A 110 0.37 6.19 -0.45
C ASP A 110 0.50 7.71 -0.38
N PHE A 111 -0.62 8.44 -0.38
CA PHE A 111 -0.63 9.90 -0.35
C PHE A 111 -1.72 10.52 0.51
N ALA A 112 -1.49 11.77 0.92
CA ALA A 112 -2.48 12.67 1.48
C ALA A 112 -2.56 13.92 0.61
N LEU A 113 -3.77 14.21 0.11
CA LEU A 113 -4.12 15.48 -0.49
C LEU A 113 -4.62 16.43 0.60
N ARG A 114 -4.06 17.63 0.66
CA ARG A 114 -4.44 18.65 1.64
C ARG A 114 -4.78 19.98 0.99
N ARG A 115 -5.84 20.61 1.47
CA ARG A 115 -6.23 21.98 1.10
C ARG A 115 -6.95 22.65 2.28
N GLY A 116 -6.34 23.68 2.86
CA GLY A 116 -6.89 24.31 4.06
C GLY A 116 -7.05 23.29 5.20
N ALA A 117 -8.28 23.10 5.68
CA ALA A 117 -8.61 22.10 6.71
C ALA A 117 -8.96 20.71 6.14
N ASP A 118 -9.11 20.58 4.81
CA ASP A 118 -9.47 19.32 4.16
C ASP A 118 -8.24 18.41 4.02
N GLU A 119 -8.42 17.14 4.38
CA GLU A 119 -7.45 16.07 4.13
C GLU A 119 -8.15 14.87 3.50
N VAL A 120 -7.70 14.48 2.31
CA VAL A 120 -8.17 13.31 1.57
C VAL A 120 -7.01 12.37 1.33
N LEU A 121 -7.15 11.13 1.79
CA LEU A 121 -6.14 10.09 1.61
C LEU A 121 -6.29 9.47 0.22
N VAL A 122 -5.19 9.08 -0.39
CA VAL A 122 -5.15 8.48 -1.73
C VAL A 122 -4.29 7.22 -1.68
N GLU A 123 -4.82 6.16 -2.26
CA GLU A 123 -4.17 4.86 -2.40
C GLU A 123 -4.07 4.50 -3.88
N VAL A 124 -2.87 4.21 -4.38
CA VAL A 124 -2.62 3.87 -5.79
C VAL A 124 -2.38 2.37 -5.94
N VAL A 125 -3.31 1.73 -6.63
CA VAL A 125 -3.40 0.29 -6.75
C VAL A 125 -3.01 -0.14 -8.16
N GLY A 126 -1.71 -0.28 -8.40
CA GLY A 126 -1.15 -0.54 -9.74
C GLY A 126 -0.63 -1.95 -10.01
N TYR A 127 -0.39 -2.77 -8.98
CA TYR A 127 0.24 -4.08 -9.20
C TYR A 127 -0.12 -5.08 -8.12
N TYR A 128 -1.25 -5.77 -8.26
CA TYR A 128 -1.71 -6.70 -7.23
C TYR A 128 -2.41 -7.93 -7.79
N THR A 129 -2.33 -9.06 -7.08
CA THR A 129 -3.16 -10.23 -7.39
C THR A 129 -4.60 -10.00 -6.92
N ARG A 130 -5.56 -10.70 -7.52
CA ARG A 130 -6.98 -10.58 -7.16
C ARG A 130 -7.25 -10.86 -5.67
N GLU A 131 -6.50 -11.79 -5.08
CA GLU A 131 -6.58 -12.12 -3.66
C GLU A 131 -6.06 -10.98 -2.77
N TYR A 132 -5.01 -10.28 -3.20
CA TYR A 132 -4.48 -9.12 -2.48
C TYR A 132 -5.52 -8.00 -2.45
N LEU A 133 -6.10 -7.67 -3.61
CA LEU A 133 -7.11 -6.62 -3.72
C LEU A 133 -8.29 -6.90 -2.81
N THR A 134 -8.74 -8.16 -2.77
CA THR A 134 -9.81 -8.63 -1.89
C THR A 134 -9.48 -8.41 -0.41
N ARG A 135 -8.26 -8.72 0.03
CA ARG A 135 -7.83 -8.54 1.43
C ARG A 135 -7.61 -7.07 1.80
N LYS A 136 -7.00 -6.29 0.91
CA LYS A 136 -6.78 -4.86 1.13
C LYS A 136 -8.12 -4.13 1.22
N ARG A 137 -9.07 -4.48 0.36
CA ARG A 137 -10.46 -4.04 0.46
C ARG A 137 -11.07 -4.33 1.82
N ALA A 138 -11.02 -5.58 2.28
CA ALA A 138 -11.60 -5.95 3.58
C ALA A 138 -10.98 -5.12 4.72
N SER A 139 -9.68 -4.85 4.65
CA SER A 139 -8.98 -4.01 5.63
C SER A 139 -9.43 -2.54 5.53
N LEU A 140 -9.58 -1.99 4.33
CA LEU A 140 -10.05 -0.61 4.11
C LEU A 140 -11.50 -0.39 4.54
N GLN A 141 -12.38 -1.38 4.31
CA GLN A 141 -13.77 -1.35 4.78
C GLN A 141 -13.85 -1.38 6.31
N GLN A 142 -13.03 -2.22 6.96
CA GLN A 142 -12.95 -2.30 8.43
C GLN A 142 -12.35 -1.05 9.08
N ALA A 143 -11.52 -0.30 8.36
CA ALA A 143 -10.94 0.94 8.84
C ALA A 143 -11.95 2.10 8.91
N SER A 144 -13.14 1.94 8.32
CA SER A 144 -14.20 2.97 8.23
C SER A 144 -13.66 4.33 7.76
N VAL A 145 -12.69 4.32 6.85
CA VAL A 145 -12.03 5.53 6.37
C VAL A 145 -12.91 6.14 5.29
N ARG A 146 -13.67 7.17 5.68
CA ARG A 146 -14.58 7.89 4.79
C ARG A 146 -13.86 8.88 3.87
N ASN A 147 -12.66 9.32 4.26
CA ASN A 147 -11.87 10.30 3.51
C ASN A 147 -10.78 9.68 2.62
N LEU A 148 -11.07 8.55 1.95
CA LEU A 148 -10.12 7.82 1.10
C LEU A 148 -10.61 7.71 -0.35
N VAL A 149 -9.72 8.05 -1.30
CA VAL A 149 -9.88 7.77 -2.73
C VAL A 149 -8.93 6.65 -3.13
N VAL A 150 -9.44 5.65 -3.84
CA VAL A 150 -8.65 4.53 -4.33
C VAL A 150 -8.50 4.63 -5.85
N CYS A 151 -7.26 4.82 -6.32
CA CYS A 151 -6.91 4.80 -7.74
C CYS A 151 -6.54 3.37 -8.15
N VAL A 152 -7.14 2.79 -9.18
CA VAL A 152 -6.91 1.38 -9.53
C VAL A 152 -6.61 1.20 -11.00
N ASP A 153 -5.59 0.40 -11.30
CA ASP A 153 -5.27 0.07 -12.68
C ASP A 153 -6.37 -0.82 -13.28
N THR A 154 -6.95 -0.38 -14.39
CA THR A 154 -7.98 -1.09 -15.15
C THR A 154 -7.55 -2.47 -15.67
N GLU A 155 -6.25 -2.73 -15.78
CA GLU A 155 -5.73 -4.04 -16.14
C GLU A 155 -5.86 -5.05 -14.99
N LEU A 156 -6.12 -4.58 -13.77
CA LEU A 156 -6.54 -5.41 -12.66
C LEU A 156 -8.04 -5.65 -12.80
N ASP A 157 -8.45 -6.89 -13.10
CA ASP A 157 -9.85 -7.34 -13.18
C ASP A 157 -10.59 -7.09 -11.85
N CYS A 158 -11.01 -5.84 -11.66
CA CYS A 158 -11.76 -5.35 -10.52
C CYS A 158 -13.20 -5.14 -11.01
N GLY A 159 -14.08 -6.08 -10.71
CA GLY A 159 -15.51 -5.93 -11.02
C GLY A 159 -16.08 -4.62 -10.47
N GLU A 160 -17.12 -4.09 -11.11
CA GLU A 160 -17.83 -2.89 -10.64
C GLU A 160 -18.29 -3.05 -9.17
N GLY A 161 -18.21 -1.98 -8.38
CA GLY A 161 -18.55 -2.00 -6.95
C GLY A 161 -17.47 -2.60 -6.03
N ALA A 162 -16.28 -2.90 -6.55
CA ALA A 162 -15.22 -3.58 -5.81
C ALA A 162 -14.68 -2.83 -4.58
N PHE A 163 -14.99 -1.55 -4.32
CA PHE A 163 -14.41 -0.81 -3.19
C PHE A 163 -15.43 -0.30 -2.16
N GLY A 164 -16.69 -0.71 -2.21
CA GLY A 164 -17.70 -0.27 -1.23
C GLY A 164 -18.15 1.19 -1.44
N GLU A 165 -18.19 1.98 -0.38
CA GLU A 165 -18.61 3.40 -0.41
C GLU A 165 -17.49 4.38 -0.79
N GLN A 166 -16.24 3.90 -0.86
CA GLN A 166 -15.07 4.69 -1.18
C GLN A 166 -15.10 5.19 -2.62
N ALA A 167 -14.62 6.41 -2.83
CA ALA A 167 -14.48 6.97 -4.17
C ALA A 167 -13.38 6.22 -4.94
N PHE A 168 -13.66 5.90 -6.20
CA PHE A 168 -12.81 5.09 -7.06
C PHE A 168 -12.42 5.86 -8.32
N VAL A 169 -11.14 5.80 -8.68
CA VAL A 169 -10.60 6.42 -9.89
C VAL A 169 -9.88 5.35 -10.72
N PRO A 170 -10.48 4.83 -11.80
CA PRO A 170 -9.80 3.91 -12.68
C PRO A 170 -8.68 4.63 -13.42
N PHE A 171 -7.57 3.94 -13.66
CA PHE A 171 -6.48 4.46 -14.48
C PHE A 171 -5.85 3.38 -15.33
N ARG A 172 -5.10 3.78 -16.36
CA ARG A 172 -4.26 2.87 -17.14
C ARG A 172 -2.89 3.51 -17.32
N LYS A 173 -1.85 2.92 -16.72
CA LYS A 173 -0.46 3.42 -16.69
C LYS A 173 -0.23 4.81 -16.05
N ARG A 174 -1.26 5.65 -15.91
CA ARG A 174 -1.19 7.00 -15.32
C ARG A 174 -2.55 7.41 -14.77
N VAL A 175 -2.57 7.93 -13.55
CA VAL A 175 -3.77 8.46 -12.89
C VAL A 175 -4.16 9.81 -13.50
N ASP A 176 -5.43 9.98 -13.86
CA ASP A 176 -5.96 11.28 -14.28
C ASP A 176 -6.16 12.18 -13.06
N VAL A 177 -5.38 13.26 -12.98
CA VAL A 177 -5.42 14.25 -11.91
C VAL A 177 -6.78 14.94 -11.83
N ARG A 178 -7.45 15.22 -12.95
CA ARG A 178 -8.77 15.86 -12.92
C ARG A 178 -9.81 14.96 -12.27
N ALA A 179 -9.81 13.68 -12.65
CA ALA A 179 -10.70 12.69 -12.05
C ALA A 179 -10.39 12.50 -10.55
N LEU A 180 -9.12 12.43 -10.18
CA LEU A 180 -8.71 12.34 -8.78
C LEU A 180 -9.15 13.54 -7.95
N LEU A 181 -8.95 14.76 -8.46
CA LEU A 181 -9.36 15.97 -7.76
C LEU A 181 -10.88 16.03 -7.63
N ALA A 182 -11.63 15.70 -8.69
CA ALA A 182 -13.10 15.64 -8.61
C ALA A 182 -13.59 14.64 -7.54
N ALA A 183 -12.95 13.47 -7.45
CA ALA A 183 -13.23 12.49 -6.39
C ALA A 183 -12.87 13.06 -5.00
N ALA A 184 -11.72 13.71 -4.86
CA ALA A 184 -11.28 14.33 -3.62
C ALA A 184 -12.26 15.42 -3.14
N GLU A 185 -12.77 16.26 -4.04
CA GLU A 185 -13.81 17.25 -3.72
C GLU A 185 -15.12 16.61 -3.24
N GLY A 186 -15.52 15.50 -3.86
CA GLY A 186 -16.71 14.75 -3.44
C GLY A 186 -16.55 14.17 -2.03
N VAL A 187 -15.36 13.65 -1.74
CA VAL A 187 -15.01 13.06 -0.44
C VAL A 187 -14.89 14.13 0.66
N ALA A 188 -14.24 15.26 0.37
CA ALA A 188 -14.11 16.37 1.30
C ALA A 188 -15.49 16.91 1.74
N ARG A 189 -16.39 17.15 0.78
CA ARG A 189 -17.77 17.60 1.07
C ARG A 189 -18.59 16.63 1.92
N LYS A 190 -18.46 15.33 1.69
CA LYS A 190 -19.14 14.30 2.51
C LYS A 190 -18.58 14.21 3.94
N SER A 191 -17.29 14.51 4.10
CA SER A 191 -16.63 14.49 5.41
C SER A 191 -17.04 15.68 6.27
N ASP A 192 -17.28 16.83 5.65
CA ASP A 192 -17.72 18.06 6.33
C ASP A 192 -19.19 17.95 6.82
N GLY A 193 -20.06 17.31 6.04
CA GLY A 193 -21.46 17.04 6.44
C GLY A 193 -21.62 16.07 7.63
N ALA A 194 -20.57 15.32 7.99
CA ALA A 194 -20.55 14.44 9.17
C ALA A 194 -19.96 15.14 10.42
N ARG A 195 -19.60 16.42 10.31
CA ARG A 195 -18.89 17.20 11.35
C ARG A 195 -19.78 18.17 12.14
N VAL A 196 -21.10 18.12 11.93
CA VAL A 196 -22.10 18.90 12.67
C VAL A 196 -22.51 18.09 13.93
N PRO A 197 -22.58 18.73 15.13
CA PRO A 197 -22.47 18.08 16.44
C PRO A 197 -23.52 17.02 16.79
#